data_AF-A0A7Z0TRI9-F1
#
_entry.id   AF-A0A7Z0TRI9-F1
#
_cell.length_a   1.000
_cell.length_b   1.000
_cell.length_c   1.000
_cell.angle_alpha   90.00
_cell.angle_beta   90.00
_cell.angle_gamma   90.00
#
_symmetry.space_group_name_H-M   'P 1'
#
loop_
_entity.id
_entity.type
_entity.pdbx_description
1 polymer ?
#
loop_
_entity_poly.entity_id
_entity_poly.type
_entity_poly.pdbx_seq_one_letter_code
_entity_poly.pdbx_strand_id
1 'polypeptide(L)'
;MKHIIPKHLSAPTRRWIKQILADFDLESFHFRLLTKAGEAWDRSEQARELLAKEGITTPDRYGVAKTHPAIAIERDSRLAFARLLRELALDAAAPDSRPPRTPDYGARR
;
A
#
# COMPACT_ATOMS: atom_id res chain seq x y z
N MET A 1 18.02 -3.53 17.25
CA MET A 1 17.05 -4.57 17.71
C MET A 1 16.97 -5.69 16.68
N LYS A 2 16.64 -6.94 17.04
CA LYS A 2 16.49 -8.02 16.05
C LYS A 2 15.06 -8.03 15.48
N HIS A 3 14.92 -7.58 14.23
CA HIS A 3 13.64 -7.62 13.52
C HIS A 3 13.39 -9.00 12.92
N ILE A 4 12.17 -9.52 13.10
CA ILE A 4 11.75 -10.82 12.55
C ILE A 4 10.79 -10.56 11.40
N ILE A 5 11.23 -10.85 10.18
CA ILE A 5 10.41 -10.69 8.97
C ILE A 5 9.29 -11.74 8.98
N PRO A 6 8.02 -11.33 8.86
CA PRO A 6 6.91 -12.28 8.87
C PRO A 6 6.94 -13.26 7.70
N LYS A 7 6.64 -14.53 7.99
CA LYS A 7 6.71 -15.62 7.01
C LYS A 7 5.58 -15.60 5.98
N HIS A 8 4.45 -14.96 6.30
CA HIS A 8 3.28 -14.88 5.41
C HIS A 8 3.47 -13.91 4.24
N LEU A 9 4.45 -13.01 4.33
CA LEU A 9 4.78 -12.11 3.23
C LEU A 9 5.34 -12.87 2.03
N SER A 10 5.03 -12.39 0.83
CA SER A 10 5.54 -12.95 -0.41
C SER A 10 7.06 -12.91 -0.47
N ALA A 11 7.67 -13.78 -1.29
CA ALA A 11 9.12 -13.78 -1.45
C ALA A 11 9.69 -12.43 -1.95
N PRO A 12 9.08 -11.75 -2.95
CA PRO A 12 9.47 -10.39 -3.32
C PRO A 12 9.43 -9.40 -2.15
N THR A 13 8.32 -9.36 -1.40
CA THR A 13 8.14 -8.43 -0.28
C THR A 13 9.12 -8.68 0.85
N ARG A 14 9.40 -9.95 1.18
CA ARG A 14 10.45 -10.28 2.15
C ARG A 14 11.83 -9.83 1.69
N ARG A 15 12.15 -9.92 0.39
CA ARG A 15 13.43 -9.43 -0.15
C ARG A 15 13.53 -7.91 -0.03
N TRP A 16 12.47 -7.20 -0.36
CA TRP A 16 12.40 -5.75 -0.22
C TRP A 16 12.56 -5.27 1.23
N ILE A 17 11.87 -5.92 2.18
CA ILE A 17 12.06 -5.61 3.62
C ILE A 17 13.50 -5.87 4.06
N LYS A 18 14.15 -6.95 3.58
CA LYS A 18 15.57 -7.22 3.88
C LYS A 18 16.50 -6.12 3.36
N GLN A 19 16.22 -5.57 2.18
CA GLN A 19 17.01 -4.46 1.62
C GLN A 19 16.88 -3.22 2.50
N ILE A 20 15.65 -2.83 2.86
CA ILE A 20 15.43 -1.67 3.75
C ILE A 20 16.12 -1.87 5.11
N LEU A 21 16.06 -3.06 5.70
CA LEU A 21 16.74 -3.36 6.95
C LEU A 21 18.28 -3.40 6.83
N ALA A 22 18.82 -3.52 5.62
CA ALA A 22 20.26 -3.41 5.37
C ALA A 22 20.69 -1.95 5.21
N ASP A 23 19.81 -1.12 4.65
CA ASP A 23 20.10 0.29 4.32
C ASP A 23 19.79 1.25 5.49
N PHE A 24 18.87 0.88 6.40
CA PHE A 24 18.39 1.73 7.49
C PHE A 24 18.35 1.00 8.84
N ASP A 25 18.75 1.70 9.92
CA ASP A 25 18.51 1.22 11.29
C ASP A 25 17.11 1.64 11.74
N LEU A 26 16.20 0.67 11.88
CA LEU A 26 14.81 0.91 12.22
C LEU A 26 14.51 0.63 13.68
N GLU A 27 13.83 1.56 14.33
CA GLU A 27 13.16 1.29 15.60
C GLU A 27 11.98 0.32 15.45
N SER A 28 11.51 -0.23 16.58
CA SER A 28 10.43 -1.22 16.60
C SER A 28 9.13 -0.74 15.95
N PHE A 29 8.77 0.54 16.10
CA PHE A 29 7.55 1.09 15.51
C PHE A 29 7.70 1.32 14.00
N HIS A 30 8.87 1.78 13.53
CA HIS A 30 9.18 1.87 12.10
C HIS A 30 9.11 0.49 11.44
N PHE A 31 9.63 -0.54 12.09
CA PHE A 31 9.55 -1.91 11.56
C PHE A 31 8.10 -2.43 11.47
N ARG A 32 7.23 -2.05 12.41
CA ARG A 32 5.79 -2.36 12.32
C ARG A 32 5.14 -1.67 11.11
N LEU A 33 5.45 -0.40 10.86
CA LEU A 33 4.96 0.31 9.67
C LEU A 33 5.46 -0.34 8.38
N LEU A 34 6.75 -0.66 8.29
CA LEU A 34 7.34 -1.35 7.15
C LEU A 34 6.66 -2.71 6.89
N THR A 35 6.39 -3.46 7.96
CA THR A 35 5.67 -4.73 7.86
C THR A 35 4.27 -4.54 7.29
N LYS A 36 3.53 -3.54 7.78
CA LYS A 36 2.19 -3.21 7.26
C LYS A 36 2.23 -2.71 5.82
N ALA A 37 3.27 -1.98 5.43
CA ALA A 37 3.47 -1.59 4.04
C ALA A 37 3.67 -2.83 3.15
N GLY A 38 4.48 -3.80 3.58
CA GLY A 38 4.65 -5.07 2.87
C GLY A 38 3.34 -5.84 2.68
N GLU A 39 2.50 -5.93 3.72
CA GLU A 39 1.19 -6.58 3.64
C GLU A 39 0.26 -5.88 2.64
N ALA A 40 0.25 -4.55 2.62
CA ALA A 40 -0.54 -3.75 1.69
C ALA A 40 -0.04 -3.93 0.24
N TRP A 41 1.28 -4.01 0.04
CA TRP A 41 1.85 -4.28 -1.27
C TRP A 41 1.46 -5.67 -1.79
N ASP A 42 1.65 -6.72 -0.99
CA ASP A 42 1.25 -8.09 -1.35
C ASP A 42 -0.24 -8.17 -1.73
N ARG A 43 -1.10 -7.49 -0.96
CA ARG A 43 -2.54 -7.44 -1.27
C ARG A 43 -2.84 -6.70 -2.56
N SER A 44 -2.13 -5.62 -2.86
CA SER A 44 -2.24 -4.90 -4.12
C SER A 44 -1.87 -5.79 -5.30
N GLU A 45 -0.77 -6.55 -5.20
CA GLU A 45 -0.36 -7.47 -6.28
C GLU A 45 -1.36 -8.59 -6.50
N GLN A 46 -1.90 -9.18 -5.44
CA GLN A 46 -2.96 -10.20 -5.55
C GLN A 46 -4.19 -9.66 -6.29
N ALA A 47 -4.62 -8.43 -5.97
CA ALA A 47 -5.76 -7.81 -6.64
C ALA A 47 -5.46 -7.47 -8.11
N ARG A 48 -4.25 -6.96 -8.41
CA ARG A 48 -3.79 -6.68 -9.77
C ARG A 48 -3.77 -7.95 -10.63
N GLU A 49 -3.21 -9.04 -10.11
CA GLU A 49 -3.14 -10.33 -10.80
C GLU A 49 -4.54 -10.90 -11.08
N LEU A 50 -5.45 -10.79 -10.11
CA LEU A 50 -6.83 -11.22 -10.28
C LEU A 50 -7.55 -10.42 -11.38
N LEU A 51 -7.39 -9.08 -11.38
CA LEU A 51 -7.97 -8.21 -12.41
C LEU A 51 -7.37 -8.45 -13.80
N ALA A 52 -6.08 -8.77 -13.89
CA ALA A 52 -5.46 -9.14 -15.15
C ALA A 52 -6.05 -10.43 -15.74
N LYS A 53 -6.49 -11.35 -14.88
CA LYS A 53 -7.11 -12.62 -15.28
C LYS A 53 -8.60 -12.48 -15.61
N GLU A 54 -9.35 -11.77 -14.78
CA GLU A 54 -10.83 -11.75 -14.82
C GLU A 54 -11.39 -10.50 -15.52
N GLY A 55 -10.55 -9.49 -15.73
CA GLY A 55 -10.94 -8.20 -16.28
C GLY A 55 -11.46 -7.23 -15.21
N ILE A 56 -11.74 -6.00 -15.64
CA ILE A 56 -12.14 -4.90 -14.75
C ILE A 56 -13.65 -4.87 -14.46
N THR A 57 -14.43 -5.75 -15.08
CA THR A 57 -15.87 -5.88 -14.87
C THR A 57 -16.29 -7.32 -14.68
N THR A 58 -17.29 -7.56 -13.83
CA THR A 58 -17.90 -8.87 -13.61
C THR A 58 -19.41 -8.80 -13.84
N PRO A 59 -20.06 -9.80 -14.47
CA PRO A 59 -21.51 -9.79 -14.67
C PRO A 59 -22.25 -10.05 -13.34
N ASP A 60 -23.38 -9.38 -13.14
CA ASP A 60 -24.31 -9.71 -12.06
C ASP A 60 -25.25 -10.88 -12.43
N ARG A 61 -26.20 -11.21 -11.55
CA ARG A 61 -27.17 -12.30 -11.77
C ARG A 61 -28.06 -12.12 -13.00
N TYR A 62 -28.13 -10.91 -13.57
CA TYR A 62 -28.89 -10.56 -14.77
C TYR A 62 -27.99 -10.36 -15.99
N GLY A 63 -26.69 -10.62 -15.88
CA GLY A 63 -25.71 -10.44 -16.96
C GLY A 63 -25.25 -8.99 -17.16
N VAL A 64 -25.63 -8.06 -16.27
CA VAL A 64 -25.20 -6.66 -16.38
C VAL A 64 -23.78 -6.53 -15.87
N ALA A 65 -22.89 -5.92 -16.66
CA ALA A 65 -21.52 -5.67 -16.25
C ALA A 65 -21.46 -4.69 -15.06
N LYS A 66 -20.81 -5.11 -13.97
CA LYS A 66 -20.51 -4.31 -12.78
C LYS A 66 -19.01 -4.20 -12.58
N THR A 67 -18.56 -3.19 -11.85
CA THR A 67 -17.16 -3.03 -11.46
C THR A 67 -16.68 -4.27 -10.70
N HIS A 68 -15.50 -4.77 -11.08
CA HIS A 68 -14.92 -5.93 -10.41
C HIS A 68 -14.57 -5.61 -8.95
N PRO A 69 -14.99 -6.43 -7.95
CA PRO A 69 -14.75 -6.14 -6.53
C PRO A 69 -13.27 -5.93 -6.17
N ALA A 70 -12.36 -6.63 -6.85
CA ALA A 70 -10.92 -6.49 -6.62
C ALA A 70 -10.36 -5.10 -6.94
N ILE A 71 -11.06 -4.26 -7.73
CA ILE A 71 -10.64 -2.87 -7.99
C ILE A 71 -10.57 -2.07 -6.69
N ALA A 72 -11.54 -2.24 -5.80
CA ALA A 72 -11.54 -1.56 -4.51
C ALA A 72 -10.36 -2.04 -3.64
N ILE A 73 -10.10 -3.35 -3.65
CA ILE A 73 -8.99 -3.96 -2.91
C ILE A 73 -7.65 -3.41 -3.40
N GLU A 74 -7.43 -3.39 -4.72
CA GLU A 74 -6.20 -2.87 -5.31
C GLU A 74 -6.02 -1.40 -4.94
N ARG A 75 -7.04 -0.57 -5.18
CA ARG A 75 -7.00 0.87 -4.89
C ARG A 75 -6.65 1.16 -3.43
N ASP A 76 -7.36 0.54 -2.51
CA ASP A 76 -7.21 0.82 -1.08
C ASP A 76 -5.86 0.31 -0.56
N SER A 77 -5.39 -0.83 -1.08
CA SER A 77 -4.08 -1.40 -0.74
C SER A 77 -2.92 -0.54 -1.26
N ARG A 78 -3.00 -0.03 -2.51
CA ARG A 78 -2.02 0.91 -3.06
C ARG A 78 -1.95 2.21 -2.26
N LEU A 79 -3.10 2.72 -1.84
CA LEU A 79 -3.17 3.93 -1.02
C LEU A 79 -2.58 3.70 0.38
N ALA A 80 -2.89 2.58 1.01
CA ALA A 80 -2.32 2.21 2.31
C ALA A 80 -0.79 2.06 2.21
N PHE A 81 -0.27 1.38 1.20
CA PHE A 81 1.16 1.26 0.94
C PHE A 81 1.83 2.63 0.82
N ALA A 82 1.31 3.51 -0.05
CA ALA A 82 1.87 4.84 -0.26
C ALA A 82 1.84 5.73 0.99
N ARG A 83 0.80 5.59 1.84
CA ARG A 83 0.71 6.31 3.11
C ARG A 83 1.73 5.77 4.11
N LEU A 84 1.79 4.47 4.32
CA LEU A 84 2.72 3.84 5.25
C LEU A 84 4.18 4.09 4.89
N LEU A 85 4.51 4.10 3.59
CA LEU A 85 5.85 4.44 3.13
C LEU A 85 6.21 5.91 3.42
N ARG A 86 5.25 6.83 3.29
CA ARG A 86 5.44 8.23 3.67
C ARG A 86 5.67 8.40 5.16
N GLU A 87 4.87 7.72 6.00
CA GLU A 87 5.04 7.74 7.46
C GLU A 87 6.36 7.13 7.92
N LEU A 88 6.95 6.22 7.12
CA LEU A 88 8.27 5.65 7.41
C LEU A 88 9.41 6.66 7.22
N ALA A 89 9.21 7.68 6.37
CA ALA A 89 10.07 8.85 6.21
C ALA A 89 11.58 8.55 6.04
N LEU A 90 11.93 7.49 5.30
CA LEU A 90 13.32 7.03 5.15
C LEU A 90 14.22 8.00 4.35
N ASP A 91 13.63 8.80 3.45
CA ASP A 91 14.34 9.70 2.53
C ASP A 91 14.39 11.17 3.02
N ALA A 92 14.43 11.43 4.32
CA ALA A 92 14.27 12.77 4.88
C ALA A 92 15.37 13.78 4.43
N ALA A 93 15.15 14.39 3.27
CA ALA A 93 15.70 15.67 2.84
C ALA A 93 14.59 16.52 2.18
N ALA A 94 13.47 16.71 2.87
CA ALA A 94 12.64 17.92 2.89
C ALA A 94 11.34 17.64 3.68
N PRO A 95 10.87 18.56 4.53
CA PRO A 95 9.55 18.46 5.12
C PRO A 95 8.49 18.43 4.01
N ASP A 96 7.52 17.51 4.10
CA ASP A 96 6.37 17.46 3.21
C ASP A 96 5.65 18.82 3.29
N SER A 97 5.83 19.64 2.26
CA SER A 97 5.36 21.03 2.20
C SER A 97 3.89 21.13 1.83
N ARG A 98 3.17 19.99 1.73
CA ARG A 98 1.75 19.99 1.41
C ARG A 98 0.96 20.53 2.62
N PRO A 99 0.34 21.71 2.51
CA PRO A 99 -0.45 22.25 3.60
C PRO A 99 -1.66 21.33 3.87
N PRO A 100 -2.12 21.25 5.13
CA PRO A 100 -3.36 20.53 5.45
C PRO A 100 -4.50 21.07 4.59
N ARG A 101 -5.38 20.19 4.11
CA ARG A 101 -6.59 20.63 3.37
C ARG A 101 -7.42 21.49 4.31
N THR A 102 -7.42 22.79 4.08
CA THR A 102 -8.30 23.71 4.80
C THR A 102 -9.75 23.45 4.36
N PRO A 103 -10.73 23.69 5.25
CA PRO A 103 -12.16 23.53 4.93
C PRO A 103 -12.61 24.31 3.68
N ASP A 104 -11.89 25.37 3.32
CA ASP A 104 -12.18 26.24 2.18
C ASP A 104 -11.82 25.62 0.82
N TYR A 105 -11.14 24.47 0.78
CA TYR A 105 -10.80 23.77 -0.46
C TYR A 105 -12.06 23.18 -1.11
N GLY A 106 -12.71 23.97 -1.97
CA GLY A 106 -13.95 23.62 -2.68
C GLY A 106 -15.11 24.59 -2.45
N ALA A 107 -14.93 25.63 -1.62
CA ALA A 107 -15.98 26.61 -1.32
C ALA A 107 -16.15 27.72 -2.37
N ARG A 108 -15.58 27.59 -3.57
CA ARG A 108 -15.85 28.53 -4.67
C ARG A 108 -17.07 28.04 -5.46
N ARG A 109 -18.24 28.58 -5.08
CA ARG A 109 -19.39 28.76 -5.98
C ARG A 109 -19.02 29.66 -7.15
#